data_AF-A0A4P6V198-F1
#
_entry.id   AF-A0A4P6V198-F1
#
_cell.length_a   1.000
_cell.length_b   1.000
_cell.length_c   1.000
_cell.angle_alpha   90.00
_cell.angle_beta   90.00
_cell.angle_gamma   90.00
#
_symmetry.space_group_name_H-M   'P 1'
#
loop_
_entity.id
_entity.type
_entity.pdbx_description
1 polymer ?
#
loop_
_entity_poly.entity_id
_entity_poly.type
_entity_poly.pdbx_seq_one_letter_code
_entity_poly.pdbx_strand_id
1 'polypeptide(L)'
;MKKWLVSSVSVLALLTLAACGGEDEEAARTPAETTTEQASEPAPAETESEVEREVGEAGDAIGDAARETGEAARAATEEAGETLRDMAGTANEAAQGAGETASRLRNDAEEAAGQAAEGARQLADDAASALEDAANGLSGAADGAGAAETAENALAAAGLAGPLAGTRWAWADADGAFVAFRASEISGNSGCNSFTGTFEAGEEGALEIGPLASTRMACAEAVMAAEAEFLEALQSASAYAIDGDTLTLSDADGNAVLVLDRAAAE
;
A
#
# COMPACT_ATOMS: atom_id res chain seq x y z
N MET A 1 12.60 3.87 -12.47
CA MET A 1 12.26 2.83 -13.48
C MET A 1 11.33 1.82 -12.83
N LYS A 2 10.05 1.76 -13.22
CA LYS A 2 9.24 0.53 -13.38
C LYS A 2 7.78 0.88 -13.60
N LYS A 3 7.44 0.87 -14.88
CA LYS A 3 6.08 0.66 -15.40
C LYS A 3 5.84 -0.85 -15.39
N TRP A 4 4.60 -1.28 -15.11
CA TRP A 4 3.86 -2.48 -15.59
C TRP A 4 3.22 -3.40 -14.53
N LEU A 5 1.88 -3.53 -14.68
CA LEU A 5 0.95 -4.66 -14.50
C LEU A 5 -0.39 -4.06 -14.02
N VAL A 6 -1.38 -3.70 -14.85
CA VAL A 6 -2.18 -4.40 -15.88
C VAL A 6 -3.13 -5.48 -15.32
N SER A 7 -4.42 -5.13 -15.42
CA SER A 7 -5.60 -5.96 -15.76
C SER A 7 -6.45 -6.67 -14.71
N SER A 8 -7.76 -6.59 -15.01
CA SER A 8 -8.85 -7.52 -14.69
C SER A 8 -9.57 -7.33 -13.36
N VAL A 9 -10.68 -6.56 -13.37
CA VAL A 9 -12.05 -7.09 -13.19
C VAL A 9 -13.05 -6.18 -13.93
N SER A 10 -13.88 -6.79 -14.77
CA SER A 10 -15.05 -6.24 -15.48
C SER A 10 -16.09 -5.59 -14.53
N VAL A 11 -16.90 -4.63 -14.96
CA VAL A 11 -18.34 -4.74 -15.32
C VAL A 11 -18.75 -3.32 -15.73
N LEU A 12 -19.00 -3.00 -17.01
CA LEU A 12 -20.23 -3.21 -17.79
C LEU A 12 -21.47 -2.43 -17.26
N ALA A 13 -21.55 -1.15 -17.59
CA ALA A 13 -22.76 -0.28 -17.69
C ALA A 13 -22.25 1.16 -17.91
N LEU A 14 -22.70 2.01 -18.83
CA LEU A 14 -23.87 2.05 -19.69
C LEU A 14 -23.57 2.97 -20.89
N LEU A 15 -24.18 2.59 -21.99
CA LEU A 15 -24.36 3.21 -23.30
C LEU A 15 -23.88 4.66 -23.56
N THR A 16 -23.09 4.74 -24.62
CA THR A 16 -22.81 5.86 -25.50
C THR A 16 -24.06 6.39 -26.22
N LEU A 17 -24.16 7.72 -26.24
CA LEU A 17 -24.89 8.54 -27.23
C LEU A 17 -24.62 8.06 -28.68
N ALA A 18 -25.68 7.79 -29.44
CA ALA A 18 -25.79 8.14 -30.87
C ALA A 18 -27.21 7.87 -31.44
N ALA A 19 -27.90 8.97 -31.77
CA ALA A 19 -28.68 9.20 -32.99
C ALA A 19 -30.09 8.59 -33.24
N CYS A 20 -30.83 9.38 -34.06
CA CYS A 20 -32.11 9.17 -34.77
C CYS A 20 -33.39 9.62 -34.02
N GLY A 21 -34.25 10.50 -34.55
CA GLY A 21 -34.53 10.84 -35.95
C GLY A 21 -35.54 9.85 -36.54
N GLY A 22 -36.80 10.27 -36.68
CA GLY A 22 -37.97 9.50 -37.14
C GLY A 22 -39.19 9.99 -36.35
N GLU A 23 -40.13 10.79 -36.84
CA GLU A 23 -40.80 10.84 -38.16
C GLU A 23 -41.40 9.47 -38.52
N ASP A 24 -42.41 9.03 -37.76
CA ASP A 24 -43.31 7.96 -38.19
C ASP A 24 -44.61 8.57 -38.72
N GLU A 25 -44.55 8.82 -40.02
CA GLU A 25 -45.61 9.13 -40.94
C GLU A 25 -46.29 7.80 -41.32
N GLU A 26 -47.36 7.41 -40.61
CA GLU A 26 -48.12 6.21 -40.99
C GLU A 26 -49.01 6.50 -42.20
N ALA A 27 -48.62 5.87 -43.30
CA ALA A 27 -49.11 6.04 -44.63
C ALA A 27 -50.53 5.48 -44.85
N ALA A 28 -51.31 6.26 -45.58
CA ALA A 28 -52.06 5.85 -46.76
C ALA A 28 -53.00 4.63 -46.63
N ARG A 29 -54.24 4.92 -46.25
CA ARG A 29 -55.40 4.14 -46.72
C ARG A 29 -55.96 4.80 -47.99
N THR A 30 -56.02 4.02 -49.05
CA THR A 30 -56.48 4.36 -50.41
C THR A 30 -57.87 5.00 -50.45
N PRO A 31 -58.13 5.98 -51.34
CA PRO A 31 -59.47 6.49 -51.59
C PRO A 31 -60.23 5.53 -52.52
N ALA A 32 -61.39 5.03 -52.05
CA ALA A 32 -62.40 4.41 -52.89
C ALA A 32 -63.33 5.50 -53.43
N GLU A 33 -63.28 5.66 -54.75
CA GLU A 33 -64.33 6.06 -55.69
C GLU A 33 -65.43 7.03 -55.23
N THR A 34 -65.29 8.27 -55.70
CA THR A 34 -66.38 9.22 -55.86
C THR A 34 -67.20 8.86 -57.10
N THR A 35 -68.49 8.58 -56.95
CA THR A 35 -69.50 8.84 -57.98
C THR A 35 -70.83 9.17 -57.30
N THR A 36 -71.60 10.04 -57.96
CA THR A 36 -72.95 10.54 -57.63
C THR A 36 -72.91 11.83 -56.80
N GLU A 37 -72.87 13.03 -57.39
CA GLU A 37 -73.89 13.72 -58.21
C GLU A 37 -75.21 14.00 -57.46
N GLN A 38 -75.67 15.25 -57.62
CA GLN A 38 -76.91 15.89 -57.13
C GLN A 38 -76.77 16.61 -55.78
N ALA A 39 -76.59 17.93 -55.77
CA ALA A 39 -77.56 19.00 -56.06
C ALA A 39 -78.45 19.36 -54.84
N SER A 40 -78.29 20.61 -54.42
CA SER A 40 -79.34 21.48 -53.89
C SER A 40 -80.00 21.09 -52.57
N GLU A 41 -79.50 21.66 -51.47
CA GLU A 41 -80.32 22.28 -50.41
C GLU A 41 -79.42 23.21 -49.55
N PRO A 42 -79.87 24.40 -49.13
CA PRO A 42 -79.05 25.30 -48.32
C PRO A 42 -79.01 24.78 -46.88
N ALA A 43 -77.81 24.58 -46.33
CA ALA A 43 -77.65 24.38 -44.90
C ALA A 43 -78.18 25.62 -44.15
N PRO A 44 -78.90 25.45 -43.02
CA PRO A 44 -79.52 26.56 -42.31
C PRO A 44 -78.44 27.52 -41.81
N ALA A 45 -78.79 28.81 -41.76
CA ALA A 45 -77.96 29.83 -41.13
C ALA A 45 -77.80 29.48 -39.64
N GLU A 46 -76.72 28.79 -39.30
CA GLU A 46 -76.25 28.73 -37.91
C GLU A 46 -75.90 30.17 -37.53
N THR A 47 -76.60 30.70 -36.55
CA THR A 47 -76.49 32.09 -36.15
C THR A 47 -75.05 32.36 -35.68
N GLU A 48 -74.40 33.41 -36.17
CA GLU A 48 -73.03 33.84 -35.78
C GLU A 48 -72.81 33.80 -34.24
N SER A 49 -73.86 34.00 -33.45
CA SER A 49 -73.85 33.92 -31.98
C SER A 49 -73.54 32.54 -31.37
N GLU A 50 -73.82 31.43 -32.03
CA GLU A 50 -73.49 30.09 -31.51
C GLU A 50 -72.00 29.77 -31.71
N VAL A 51 -71.48 30.10 -32.90
CA VAL A 51 -70.06 29.98 -33.23
C VAL A 51 -69.20 30.86 -32.33
N GLU A 52 -69.61 32.11 -32.06
CA GLU A 52 -68.90 32.99 -31.12
C GLU A 52 -68.90 32.45 -29.68
N ARG A 53 -69.98 31.78 -29.26
CA ARG A 53 -70.09 31.18 -27.92
C ARG A 53 -69.15 29.97 -27.77
N GLU A 54 -69.12 29.08 -28.76
CA GLU A 54 -68.20 27.92 -28.74
C GLU A 54 -66.73 28.34 -28.86
N VAL A 55 -66.43 29.35 -29.67
CA VAL A 55 -65.07 29.93 -29.74
C VAL A 55 -64.65 30.57 -28.41
N GLY A 56 -65.57 31.24 -27.71
CA GLY A 56 -65.32 31.78 -26.37
C GLY A 56 -65.03 30.69 -25.34
N GLU A 57 -65.84 29.64 -25.30
CA GLU A 57 -65.68 28.50 -24.36
C GLU A 57 -64.37 27.73 -24.63
N ALA A 58 -64.00 27.55 -25.91
CA ALA A 58 -62.70 27.00 -26.28
C ALA A 58 -61.53 27.91 -25.86
N GLY A 59 -61.68 29.23 -25.99
CA GLY A 59 -60.68 30.22 -25.55
C GLY A 59 -60.44 30.18 -24.03
N ASP A 60 -61.51 30.09 -23.24
CA ASP A 60 -61.43 29.98 -21.78
C ASP A 60 -60.76 28.66 -21.36
N ALA A 61 -61.13 27.54 -21.99
CA ALA A 61 -60.51 26.24 -21.72
C ALA A 61 -59.00 26.23 -22.06
N ILE A 62 -58.60 26.88 -23.15
CA ILE A 62 -57.18 27.06 -23.51
C ILE A 62 -56.47 27.95 -22.48
N GLY A 63 -57.11 29.04 -22.04
CA GLY A 63 -56.58 29.94 -21.01
C GLY A 63 -56.33 29.23 -19.67
N ASP A 64 -57.28 28.41 -19.24
CA ASP A 64 -57.16 27.62 -18.02
C ASP A 64 -56.07 26.55 -18.11
N ALA A 65 -55.99 25.83 -19.24
CA ALA A 65 -54.92 24.87 -19.49
C ALA A 65 -53.53 25.54 -19.52
N ALA A 66 -53.42 26.74 -20.11
CA ALA A 66 -52.18 27.51 -20.12
C ALA A 66 -51.77 27.98 -18.71
N ARG A 67 -52.74 28.34 -17.87
CA ARG A 67 -52.49 28.72 -16.47
C ARG A 67 -52.05 27.53 -15.63
N GLU A 68 -52.74 26.39 -15.74
CA GLU A 68 -52.39 25.15 -15.04
C GLU A 68 -50.99 24.64 -15.44
N THR A 69 -50.69 24.62 -16.75
CA THR A 69 -49.35 24.24 -17.24
C THR A 69 -48.27 25.23 -16.77
N GLY A 70 -48.58 26.52 -16.70
CA GLY A 70 -47.67 27.54 -16.15
C GLY A 70 -47.43 27.38 -14.64
N GLU A 71 -48.45 27.03 -13.87
CA GLU A 71 -48.35 26.75 -12.43
C GLU A 71 -47.52 25.47 -12.18
N ALA A 72 -47.78 24.40 -12.94
CA ALA A 72 -47.01 23.17 -12.88
C ALA A 72 -45.54 23.38 -13.27
N ALA A 73 -45.27 24.17 -14.31
CA ALA A 73 -43.91 24.50 -14.71
C ALA A 73 -43.18 25.31 -13.62
N ARG A 74 -43.85 26.27 -12.97
CA ARG A 74 -43.26 27.03 -11.85
C ARG A 74 -42.94 26.13 -10.66
N ALA A 75 -43.87 25.28 -10.25
CA ALA A 75 -43.65 24.33 -9.16
C ALA A 75 -42.47 23.39 -9.45
N ALA A 76 -42.40 22.85 -10.68
CA ALA A 76 -41.28 22.01 -11.09
C ALA A 76 -39.93 22.76 -11.08
N THR A 77 -39.91 24.04 -11.48
CA THR A 77 -38.67 24.86 -11.40
C THR A 77 -38.28 25.21 -9.96
N GLU A 78 -39.25 25.38 -9.07
CA GLU A 78 -38.99 25.65 -7.65
C GLU A 78 -38.40 24.41 -6.97
N GLU A 79 -39.01 23.23 -7.17
CA GLU A 79 -38.52 21.94 -6.67
C GLU A 79 -37.12 21.61 -7.21
N ALA A 80 -36.90 21.83 -8.52
CA ALA A 80 -35.57 21.67 -9.11
C ALA A 80 -34.55 22.66 -8.51
N GLY A 81 -34.96 23.90 -8.25
CA GLY A 81 -34.12 24.92 -7.63
C GLY A 81 -33.78 24.65 -6.16
N GLU A 82 -34.68 24.01 -5.41
CA GLU A 82 -34.42 23.52 -4.04
C GLU A 82 -33.45 22.35 -4.06
N THR A 83 -33.71 21.35 -4.91
CA THR A 83 -32.82 20.19 -5.08
C THR A 83 -31.38 20.61 -5.42
N LEU A 84 -31.22 21.58 -6.34
CA LEU A 84 -29.90 22.10 -6.70
C LEU A 84 -29.21 22.84 -5.55
N ARG A 85 -29.96 23.57 -4.72
CA ARG A 85 -29.42 24.24 -3.52
C ARG A 85 -28.93 23.22 -2.49
N ASP A 86 -29.68 22.16 -2.26
CA ASP A 86 -29.30 21.09 -1.33
C ASP A 86 -28.06 20.32 -1.82
N MET A 87 -28.02 20.01 -3.12
CA MET A 87 -26.85 19.40 -3.75
C MET A 87 -25.61 20.29 -3.64
N ALA A 88 -25.74 21.61 -3.85
CA ALA A 88 -24.64 22.56 -3.69
C ALA A 88 -24.17 22.66 -2.23
N GLY A 89 -25.09 22.63 -1.26
CA GLY A 89 -24.77 22.59 0.17
C GLY A 89 -23.95 21.36 0.53
N THR A 90 -24.42 20.17 0.13
CA THR A 90 -23.73 18.90 0.36
C THR A 90 -22.33 18.89 -0.26
N ALA A 91 -22.18 19.38 -1.50
CA ALA A 91 -20.89 19.48 -2.16
C ALA A 91 -19.91 20.42 -1.43
N ASN A 92 -20.40 21.54 -0.91
CA ASN A 92 -19.61 22.50 -0.16
C ASN A 92 -19.16 21.95 1.21
N GLU A 93 -20.02 21.20 1.90
CA GLU A 93 -19.65 20.50 3.14
C GLU A 93 -18.59 19.42 2.89
N ALA A 94 -18.75 18.62 1.83
CA ALA A 94 -17.75 17.63 1.43
C ALA A 94 -16.39 18.27 1.09
N ALA A 95 -16.39 19.40 0.38
CA ALA A 95 -15.17 20.13 0.05
C ALA A 95 -14.47 20.68 1.31
N GLN A 96 -15.23 21.21 2.28
CA GLN A 96 -14.69 21.66 3.57
C GLN A 96 -14.09 20.50 4.37
N GLY A 97 -14.80 19.37 4.48
CA GLY A 97 -14.30 18.19 5.18
C GLY A 97 -13.03 17.61 4.55
N ALA A 98 -12.93 17.64 3.22
CA ALA A 98 -11.71 17.26 2.50
C ALA A 98 -10.55 18.22 2.81
N GLY A 99 -10.80 19.53 2.90
CA GLY A 99 -9.81 20.53 3.28
C GLY A 99 -9.30 20.37 4.72
N GLU A 100 -10.19 20.07 5.66
CA GLU A 100 -9.83 19.78 7.05
C GLU A 100 -9.00 18.50 7.16
N THR A 101 -9.38 17.45 6.43
CA THR A 101 -8.64 16.18 6.41
C THR A 101 -7.25 16.36 5.82
N ALA A 102 -7.12 17.12 4.72
CA ALA A 102 -5.83 17.43 4.12
C ALA A 102 -4.93 18.26 5.05
N SER A 103 -5.53 19.16 5.84
CA SER A 103 -4.81 19.97 6.83
C SER A 103 -4.32 19.11 8.01
N ARG A 104 -5.15 18.18 8.51
CA ARG A 104 -4.75 17.21 9.55
C ARG A 104 -3.59 16.34 9.09
N LEU A 105 -3.71 15.73 7.91
CA LEU A 105 -2.65 14.89 7.34
C LEU A 105 -1.33 15.64 7.15
N ARG A 106 -1.37 16.92 6.77
CA ARG A 106 -0.16 17.75 6.66
C ARG A 106 0.48 17.96 8.04
N ASN A 107 -0.31 18.36 9.04
CA ASN A 107 0.21 18.62 10.38
C ASN A 107 0.77 17.32 11.01
N ASP A 108 0.06 16.20 10.87
CA ASP A 108 0.53 14.88 11.36
C ASP A 108 1.85 14.47 10.68
N ALA A 109 1.99 14.74 9.37
CA ALA A 109 3.22 14.48 8.65
C ALA A 109 4.38 15.40 9.08
N GLU A 110 4.11 16.67 9.35
CA GLU A 110 5.10 17.62 9.89
C GLU A 110 5.54 17.21 11.31
N GLU A 111 4.61 16.77 12.16
CA GLU A 111 4.91 16.26 13.50
C GLU A 111 5.74 14.97 13.44
N ALA A 112 5.35 14.00 12.61
CA ALA A 112 6.10 12.75 12.42
C ALA A 112 7.52 13.01 11.88
N ALA A 113 7.67 13.95 10.94
CA ALA A 113 8.98 14.37 10.46
C ALA A 113 9.82 15.05 11.55
N GLY A 114 9.20 15.85 12.42
CA GLY A 114 9.83 16.44 13.60
C GLY A 114 10.33 15.40 14.59
N GLN A 115 9.48 14.43 14.94
CA GLN A 115 9.81 13.32 15.84
C GLN A 115 10.96 12.46 15.27
N ALA A 116 10.95 12.18 13.97
CA ALA A 116 12.04 11.45 13.32
C ALA A 116 13.36 12.24 13.35
N ALA A 117 13.32 13.56 13.11
CA ALA A 117 14.50 14.41 13.18
C ALA A 117 15.06 14.53 14.62
N GLU A 118 14.19 14.57 15.63
CA GLU A 118 14.59 14.58 17.04
C GLU A 118 15.17 13.23 17.46
N GLY A 119 14.56 12.11 17.06
CA GLY A 119 15.11 10.77 17.28
C GLY A 119 16.47 10.58 16.62
N ALA A 120 16.67 11.08 15.40
CA ALA A 120 17.97 11.04 14.73
C ALA A 120 19.05 11.88 15.45
N ARG A 121 18.68 13.02 16.04
CA ARG A 121 19.60 13.82 16.87
C ARG A 121 19.94 13.10 18.16
N GLN A 122 18.95 12.53 18.84
CA GLN A 122 19.16 11.77 20.08
C GLN A 122 20.11 10.59 19.84
N LEU A 123 19.91 9.83 18.77
CA LEU A 123 20.81 8.75 18.37
C LEU A 123 22.24 9.24 18.11
N ALA A 124 22.39 10.42 17.49
CA ALA A 124 23.70 11.01 17.26
C ALA A 124 24.39 11.46 18.56
N ASP A 125 23.64 12.04 19.51
CA ASP A 125 24.16 12.44 20.83
C ASP A 125 24.51 11.22 21.71
N ASP A 126 23.70 10.16 21.65
CA ASP A 126 23.96 8.88 22.33
C ASP A 126 25.21 8.20 21.75
N ALA A 127 25.36 8.19 20.41
CA ALA A 127 26.55 7.67 19.75
C ALA A 127 27.80 8.50 20.11
N ALA A 128 27.70 9.83 20.17
CA ALA A 128 28.80 10.69 20.59
C ALA A 128 29.21 10.41 22.05
N SER A 129 28.24 10.21 22.94
CA SER A 129 28.49 9.87 24.35
C SER A 129 29.15 8.49 24.48
N ALA A 130 28.69 7.49 23.74
CA ALA A 130 29.28 6.15 23.72
C ALA A 130 30.73 6.16 23.19
N LEU A 131 31.02 6.99 22.17
CA LEU A 131 32.37 7.18 21.67
C LEU A 131 33.29 7.85 22.71
N GLU A 132 32.78 8.80 23.50
CA GLU A 132 33.55 9.45 24.56
C GLU A 132 33.83 8.47 25.73
N ASP A 133 32.85 7.65 26.11
CA ASP A 133 33.05 6.57 27.08
C ASP A 133 34.06 5.53 26.59
N ALA A 134 33.99 5.14 25.31
CA ALA A 134 34.96 4.24 24.68
C ALA A 134 36.37 4.85 24.68
N ALA A 135 36.50 6.13 24.33
CA ALA A 135 37.78 6.86 24.35
C ALA A 135 38.38 6.94 25.77
N ASN A 136 37.54 7.16 26.78
CA ASN A 136 37.96 7.14 28.18
C ASN A 136 38.39 5.71 28.63
N GLY A 137 37.71 4.67 28.15
CA GLY A 137 38.07 3.27 28.38
C GLY A 137 39.41 2.88 27.74
N LEU A 138 39.68 3.37 26.52
CA LEU A 138 40.96 3.19 25.81
C LEU A 138 42.15 3.81 26.57
N SER A 139 41.94 4.89 27.32
CA SER A 139 42.98 5.44 28.20
C SER A 139 43.33 4.53 29.39
N GLY A 140 42.49 3.54 29.71
CA GLY A 140 42.69 2.57 30.79
C GLY A 140 43.18 1.18 30.34
N ALA A 141 43.07 0.84 29.06
CA ALA A 141 43.39 -0.49 28.53
C ALA A 141 44.83 -0.53 27.96
N ALA A 142 45.76 -1.09 28.74
CA ALA A 142 47.14 -1.29 28.34
C ALA A 142 47.37 -2.64 27.61
N ASP A 143 46.40 -3.23 26.90
CA ASP A 143 46.63 -4.44 26.09
C ASP A 143 45.69 -4.48 24.86
N GLY A 144 46.26 -4.65 23.66
CA GLY A 144 45.65 -4.34 22.36
C GLY A 144 44.47 -5.20 21.88
N ALA A 145 43.97 -6.14 22.68
CA ALA A 145 42.79 -6.95 22.32
C ALA A 145 41.46 -6.24 22.62
N GLY A 146 41.38 -5.47 23.71
CA GLY A 146 40.14 -4.81 24.14
C GLY A 146 39.72 -3.61 23.28
N ALA A 147 40.65 -3.02 22.53
CA ALA A 147 40.38 -1.85 21.69
C ALA A 147 39.50 -2.18 20.47
N ALA A 148 39.66 -3.37 19.89
CA ALA A 148 38.84 -3.83 18.77
C ALA A 148 37.41 -4.14 19.25
N GLU A 149 37.29 -4.89 20.35
CA GLU A 149 35.99 -5.24 20.96
C GLU A 149 35.20 -4.01 21.41
N THR A 150 35.88 -2.99 21.96
CA THR A 150 35.24 -1.73 22.36
C THR A 150 34.75 -0.93 21.15
N ALA A 151 35.50 -0.91 20.06
CA ALA A 151 35.09 -0.24 18.82
C ALA A 151 33.92 -0.96 18.14
N GLU A 152 33.87 -2.28 18.20
CA GLU A 152 32.78 -3.10 17.66
C GLU A 152 31.50 -2.97 18.47
N ASN A 153 31.60 -2.98 19.81
CA ASN A 153 30.45 -2.70 20.68
C ASN A 153 29.94 -1.26 20.51
N ALA A 154 30.82 -0.29 20.28
CA ALA A 154 30.42 1.09 19.98
C ALA A 154 29.71 1.20 18.61
N LEU A 155 30.13 0.41 17.62
CA LEU A 155 29.51 0.38 16.28
C LEU A 155 28.13 -0.29 16.31
N ALA A 156 27.99 -1.37 17.08
CA ALA A 156 26.71 -2.02 17.35
C ALA A 156 25.76 -1.11 18.16
N ALA A 157 26.27 -0.44 19.20
CA ALA A 157 25.49 0.52 19.98
C ALA A 157 25.07 1.76 19.18
N ALA A 158 25.88 2.18 18.20
CA ALA A 158 25.56 3.26 17.27
C ALA A 158 24.59 2.84 16.14
N GLY A 159 24.11 1.59 16.11
CA GLY A 159 23.23 1.09 15.06
C GLY A 159 23.91 1.00 13.69
N LEU A 160 25.24 1.04 13.64
CA LEU A 160 26.04 0.98 12.42
C LEU A 160 26.50 -0.45 12.10
N ALA A 161 26.31 -1.39 13.03
CA ALA A 161 26.53 -2.81 12.82
C ALA A 161 25.17 -3.54 12.82
N GLY A 162 25.00 -4.48 11.89
CA GLY A 162 23.74 -5.23 11.78
C GLY A 162 23.40 -6.01 13.05
N PRO A 163 22.15 -6.46 13.25
CA PRO A 163 21.67 -7.07 14.50
C PRO A 163 22.46 -8.30 15.00
N LEU A 164 23.22 -8.95 14.11
CA LEU A 164 24.08 -10.07 14.43
C LEU A 164 25.47 -9.64 14.93
N ALA A 165 25.95 -8.43 14.63
CA ALA A 165 27.29 -8.02 15.01
C ALA A 165 27.46 -7.97 16.54
N GLY A 166 28.57 -8.52 17.03
CA GLY A 166 28.85 -8.68 18.46
C GLY A 166 28.13 -9.86 19.12
N THR A 167 27.49 -10.75 18.35
CA THR A 167 26.75 -11.90 18.91
C THR A 167 27.49 -13.22 18.69
N ARG A 168 27.22 -14.18 19.58
CA ARG A 168 27.70 -15.55 19.52
C ARG A 168 26.55 -16.53 19.75
N TRP A 169 26.55 -17.62 18.98
CA TRP A 169 25.50 -18.63 19.00
C TRP A 169 26.11 -20.03 18.95
N ALA A 170 25.63 -20.93 19.80
CA ALA A 170 26.07 -22.32 19.88
C ALA A 170 25.11 -23.23 19.11
N TRP A 171 25.66 -24.26 18.47
CA TRP A 171 24.86 -25.31 17.87
C TRP A 171 24.80 -26.51 18.80
N ALA A 172 23.60 -26.88 19.22
CA ALA A 172 23.41 -27.92 20.23
C ALA A 172 23.74 -29.34 19.71
N ASP A 173 23.66 -29.58 18.40
CA ASP A 173 23.88 -30.92 17.81
C ASP A 173 25.36 -31.30 17.64
N ALA A 174 26.30 -30.36 17.83
CA ALA A 174 27.72 -30.66 17.80
C ALA A 174 28.47 -30.06 19.01
N ASP A 175 29.17 -30.91 19.74
CA ASP A 175 29.95 -30.54 20.92
C ASP A 175 30.94 -29.40 20.60
N GLY A 176 30.73 -28.25 21.24
CA GLY A 176 31.60 -27.08 21.12
C GLY A 176 31.46 -26.33 19.80
N ALA A 177 30.49 -26.66 18.94
CA ALA A 177 30.24 -25.90 17.73
C ALA A 177 29.56 -24.56 18.05
N PHE A 178 30.09 -23.48 17.48
CA PHE A 178 29.53 -22.14 17.65
C PHE A 178 29.89 -21.26 16.45
N VAL A 179 29.10 -20.21 16.26
CA VAL A 179 29.32 -19.13 15.33
C VAL A 179 29.33 -17.80 16.08
N ALA A 180 30.25 -16.92 15.72
CA ALA A 180 30.40 -15.57 16.22
C ALA A 180 30.37 -14.59 15.04
N PHE A 181 29.52 -13.59 15.15
CA PHE A 181 29.35 -12.52 14.18
C PHE A 181 30.00 -11.26 14.73
N ARG A 182 31.02 -10.76 14.02
CA ARG A 182 31.72 -9.51 14.31
C ARG A 182 31.29 -8.44 13.30
N ALA A 183 31.92 -7.26 13.27
CA ALA A 183 31.47 -6.15 12.41
C ALA A 183 31.14 -6.55 10.95
N SER A 184 31.99 -7.34 10.29
CA SER A 184 31.73 -7.90 8.95
C SER A 184 32.37 -9.29 8.74
N GLU A 185 32.75 -9.92 9.85
CA GLU A 185 33.44 -11.21 9.87
C GLU A 185 32.56 -12.23 10.60
N ILE A 186 32.43 -13.40 10.01
CA ILE A 186 31.85 -14.58 10.66
C ILE A 186 33.00 -15.51 11.02
N SER A 187 33.03 -16.00 12.25
CA SER A 187 34.05 -16.93 12.72
C SER A 187 33.45 -17.95 13.67
N GLY A 188 34.10 -19.09 13.87
CA GLY A 188 33.56 -20.07 14.80
C GLY A 188 34.31 -21.38 14.83
N ASN A 189 33.70 -22.34 15.50
CA ASN A 189 34.11 -23.73 15.53
C ASN A 189 32.96 -24.61 15.02
N SER A 190 33.24 -25.54 14.12
CA SER A 190 32.25 -26.48 13.55
C SER A 190 32.25 -27.84 14.27
N GLY A 191 32.79 -27.92 15.49
CA GLY A 191 32.98 -29.14 16.29
C GLY A 191 34.37 -29.78 16.10
N CYS A 192 34.90 -29.82 14.88
CA CYS A 192 36.25 -30.33 14.60
C CYS A 192 37.25 -29.24 14.21
N ASN A 193 36.82 -28.31 13.37
CA ASN A 193 37.67 -27.27 12.80
C ASN A 193 37.19 -25.88 13.18
N SER A 194 38.11 -24.93 13.15
CA SER A 194 37.75 -23.52 13.19
C SER A 194 37.49 -23.02 11.77
N PHE A 195 36.51 -22.14 11.61
CA PHE A 195 36.21 -21.49 10.34
C PHE A 195 36.16 -19.97 10.48
N THR A 196 36.40 -19.29 9.36
CA THR A 196 36.26 -17.84 9.21
C THR A 196 35.69 -17.49 7.84
N GLY A 197 35.07 -16.33 7.73
CA GLY A 197 34.53 -15.81 6.49
C GLY A 197 33.98 -14.40 6.68
N THR A 198 33.23 -13.93 5.70
CA THR A 198 32.53 -12.64 5.75
C THR A 198 31.03 -12.86 5.75
N PHE A 199 30.29 -11.92 6.31
CA PHE A 199 28.83 -11.90 6.20
C PHE A 199 28.32 -10.48 6.02
N GLU A 200 27.14 -10.37 5.42
CA GLU A 200 26.36 -9.14 5.35
C GLU A 200 24.96 -9.43 5.92
N ALA A 201 24.52 -8.64 6.88
CA ALA A 201 23.18 -8.75 7.48
C ALA A 201 22.38 -7.48 7.19
N GLY A 202 21.23 -7.64 6.52
CA GLY A 202 20.33 -6.55 6.15
C GLY A 202 19.27 -6.25 7.21
N GLU A 203 18.68 -5.05 7.14
CA GLU A 203 17.71 -4.51 8.11
C GLU A 203 16.37 -5.30 8.19
N GLU A 204 16.11 -6.20 7.23
CA GLU A 204 14.87 -7.00 7.13
C GLU A 204 15.09 -8.50 7.38
N GLY A 205 16.19 -8.89 8.04
CA GLY A 205 16.50 -10.30 8.30
C GLY A 205 17.15 -11.03 7.13
N ALA A 206 17.59 -10.31 6.09
CA ALA A 206 18.41 -10.87 5.02
C ALA A 206 19.82 -11.18 5.53
N LEU A 207 20.36 -12.33 5.14
CA LEU A 207 21.71 -12.77 5.48
C LEU A 207 22.43 -13.22 4.21
N GLU A 208 23.63 -12.72 3.97
CA GLU A 208 24.53 -13.26 2.96
C GLU A 208 25.83 -13.69 3.63
N ILE A 209 26.14 -14.99 3.57
CA ILE A 209 27.41 -15.53 4.05
C ILE A 209 28.32 -15.75 2.86
N GLY A 210 29.49 -15.11 2.90
CA GLY A 210 30.54 -15.28 1.90
C GLY A 210 31.25 -16.64 2.03
N PRO A 211 32.23 -16.91 1.16
CA PRO A 211 32.98 -18.16 1.20
C PRO A 211 33.63 -18.40 2.57
N LEU A 212 33.38 -19.57 3.16
CA LEU A 212 33.97 -19.96 4.44
C LEU A 212 35.31 -20.66 4.23
N ALA A 213 36.33 -20.23 4.96
CA ALA A 213 37.61 -20.90 5.08
C ALA A 213 37.63 -21.72 6.39
N SER A 214 37.90 -23.03 6.29
CA SER A 214 38.02 -23.93 7.45
C SER A 214 39.43 -24.53 7.57
N THR A 215 39.86 -24.84 8.79
CA THR A 215 41.04 -25.66 9.02
C THR A 215 40.81 -27.11 8.57
N ARG A 216 41.86 -27.93 8.51
CA ARG A 216 41.78 -29.33 8.04
C ARG A 216 42.37 -30.31 9.06
N MET A 217 41.86 -30.28 10.28
CA MET A 217 42.12 -31.29 11.30
C MET A 217 41.30 -32.55 11.01
N ALA A 218 41.89 -33.71 11.24
CA ALA A 218 41.17 -34.98 11.17
C ALA A 218 40.59 -35.31 12.55
N CYS A 219 39.27 -35.40 12.63
CA CYS A 219 38.54 -35.86 13.81
C CYS A 219 37.89 -37.24 13.54
N ALA A 220 37.11 -37.75 14.50
CA ALA A 220 36.31 -38.94 14.27
C ALA A 220 35.30 -38.71 13.14
N GLU A 221 34.99 -39.76 12.38
CA GLU A 221 34.14 -39.69 11.18
C GLU A 221 32.77 -39.04 11.44
N ALA A 222 32.13 -39.37 12.57
CA ALA A 222 30.87 -38.77 12.97
C ALA A 222 30.96 -37.24 13.19
N VAL A 223 32.08 -36.75 13.76
CA VAL A 223 32.29 -35.32 14.00
C VAL A 223 32.54 -34.58 12.69
N MET A 224 33.29 -35.20 11.76
CA MET A 224 33.52 -34.61 10.44
C MET A 224 32.23 -34.55 9.60
N ALA A 225 31.32 -35.52 9.76
CA ALA A 225 30.02 -35.48 9.11
C ALA A 225 29.16 -34.32 9.64
N ALA A 226 29.10 -34.14 10.97
CA ALA A 226 28.40 -33.02 11.59
C ALA A 226 29.02 -31.66 11.21
N GLU A 227 30.35 -31.57 11.14
CA GLU A 227 31.04 -30.37 10.64
C GLU A 227 30.59 -30.01 9.22
N ALA A 228 30.52 -31.00 8.31
CA ALA A 228 30.14 -30.77 6.93
C ALA A 228 28.70 -30.25 6.82
N GLU A 229 27.78 -30.86 7.57
CA GLU A 229 26.38 -30.43 7.66
C GLU A 229 26.28 -28.99 8.17
N PHE A 230 27.02 -28.66 9.23
CA PHE A 230 27.04 -27.31 9.79
C PHE A 230 27.54 -26.25 8.81
N LEU A 231 28.66 -26.50 8.14
CA LEU A 231 29.26 -25.55 7.20
C LEU A 231 28.44 -25.42 5.90
N GLU A 232 27.75 -26.48 5.48
CA GLU A 232 26.82 -26.45 4.35
C GLU A 232 25.58 -25.63 4.70
N ALA A 233 24.99 -25.86 5.87
CA ALA A 233 23.82 -25.12 6.33
C ALA A 233 24.13 -23.63 6.59
N LEU A 234 25.31 -23.29 7.10
CA LEU A 234 25.76 -21.90 7.19
C LEU A 234 25.90 -21.24 5.81
N GLN A 235 26.42 -21.97 4.81
CA GLN A 235 26.59 -21.41 3.45
C GLN A 235 25.28 -21.31 2.65
N SER A 236 24.27 -22.11 2.98
CA SER A 236 22.95 -22.06 2.34
C SER A 236 22.01 -21.02 2.95
N ALA A 237 22.34 -20.50 4.14
CA ALA A 237 21.54 -19.51 4.83
C ALA A 237 21.47 -18.19 4.04
N SER A 238 20.23 -17.74 3.79
CA SER A 238 19.93 -16.46 3.14
C SER A 238 19.11 -15.50 4.01
N ALA A 239 18.61 -15.99 5.14
CA ALA A 239 17.82 -15.21 6.07
C ALA A 239 18.12 -15.63 7.52
N TYR A 240 17.89 -14.70 8.45
CA TYR A 240 18.02 -14.94 9.88
C TYR A 240 16.81 -14.37 10.65
N ALA A 241 16.47 -15.03 11.75
CA ALA A 241 15.48 -14.56 12.71
C ALA A 241 16.01 -14.80 14.13
N ILE A 242 15.92 -13.78 14.97
CA ILE A 242 16.29 -13.86 16.39
C ILE A 242 15.00 -13.79 17.21
N ASP A 243 14.71 -14.85 17.96
CA ASP A 243 13.62 -14.90 18.94
C ASP A 243 14.22 -15.16 20.33
N GLY A 244 14.34 -14.10 21.13
CA GLY A 244 14.96 -14.17 22.46
C GLY A 244 16.42 -14.65 22.41
N ASP A 245 16.64 -15.87 22.91
CA ASP A 245 17.95 -16.53 22.95
C ASP A 245 18.12 -17.58 21.84
N THR A 246 17.24 -17.59 20.83
CA THR A 246 17.32 -18.53 19.70
C THR A 246 17.52 -17.78 18.39
N LEU A 247 18.54 -18.17 17.63
CA LEU A 247 18.80 -17.74 16.26
C LEU A 247 18.40 -18.85 15.30
N THR A 248 17.49 -18.55 14.39
CA THR A 248 17.11 -19.43 13.29
C THR A 248 17.70 -18.88 11.99
N LEU A 249 18.41 -19.72 11.25
CA LEU A 249 18.89 -19.43 9.90
C LEU A 249 18.05 -20.22 8.90
N SER A 250 17.65 -19.56 7.81
CA SER A 250 16.83 -20.17 6.77
C SER A 250 17.45 -20.03 5.39
N ASP A 251 17.20 -21.01 4.52
CA ASP A 251 17.57 -20.98 3.12
C ASP A 251 16.67 -20.03 2.29
N ALA A 252 16.97 -19.94 0.99
CA ALA A 252 16.23 -19.08 0.05
C ALA A 252 14.78 -19.53 -0.19
N ASP A 253 14.46 -20.79 0.13
CA ASP A 253 13.12 -21.35 0.05
C ASP A 253 12.33 -21.15 1.37
N GLY A 254 12.98 -20.60 2.40
CA GLY A 254 12.39 -20.31 3.71
C GLY A 254 12.44 -21.49 4.70
N ASN A 255 13.15 -22.57 4.38
CA ASN A 255 13.32 -23.69 5.30
C ASN A 255 14.40 -23.36 6.33
N ALA A 256 14.14 -23.68 7.60
CA ALA A 256 15.16 -23.55 8.63
C ALA A 256 16.28 -24.57 8.38
N VAL A 257 17.52 -24.08 8.23
CA VAL A 257 18.72 -24.88 8.00
C VAL A 257 19.58 -25.01 9.26
N LEU A 258 19.53 -24.02 10.16
CA LEU A 258 20.18 -24.06 11.47
C LEU A 258 19.32 -23.39 12.53
N VAL A 259 19.32 -23.97 13.72
CA VAL A 259 18.78 -23.37 14.95
C VAL A 259 19.90 -23.36 15.98
N LEU A 260 20.17 -22.19 16.52
CA LEU A 260 21.31 -21.92 17.39
C LEU A 260 20.83 -21.23 18.66
N ASP A 261 21.47 -21.55 19.79
CA ASP A 261 21.16 -20.94 21.08
C ASP A 261 22.18 -19.87 21.43
N ARG A 262 21.76 -18.82 22.11
CA ARG A 262 22.62 -17.71 22.48
C ARG A 262 23.74 -18.19 23.39
N ALA A 263 24.97 -17.84 23.02
CA ALA A 263 26.16 -18.11 23.81
C ALA A 263 26.76 -16.81 24.33
N ALA A 264 27.46 -16.86 25.46
CA ALA A 264 28.16 -15.70 25.99
C ALA A 264 29.23 -15.21 24.98
N ALA A 265 29.26 -13.90 24.74
CA ALA A 265 30.41 -13.27 24.11
C ALA A 265 31.61 -13.45 25.06
N GLU A 266 32.73 -13.98 24.52
CA GLU A 266 33.99 -14.12 25.26
C GLU A 266 34.83 -12.86 25.10
#